data_AF-A0A3L8S0B6-F1
#
_entry.id   AF-A0A3L8S0B6-F1
#
_cell.length_a   1.000
_cell.length_b   1.000
_cell.length_c   1.000
_cell.angle_alpha   90.00
_cell.angle_beta   90.00
_cell.angle_gamma   90.00
#
_symmetry.space_group_name_H-M   'P 1'
#
loop_
_entity.id
_entity.type
_entity.pdbx_description
1 polymer ?
#
loop_
_entity_poly.entity_id
_entity_poly.type
_entity_poly.pdbx_seq_one_letter_code
_entity_poly.pdbx_strand_id
1 'polypeptide(L)'
;PGFGSLPQDPPPGLGGPRFQSSPAGPSPAALPHCSDISPLLKDPVAFGTLIDLLEDHVRASFPKIDFIVGTMHAACELLKRLKAEVLECLVIIELKALKGSEKLNSIPFYSLLQYD
;
A
#
# COMPACT_ATOMS: atom_id res chain seq x y z
N PRO A 1 -0.31 -61.45 34.62
CA PRO A 1 1.12 -61.07 34.69
C PRO A 1 1.81 -61.24 33.32
N GLY A 2 2.25 -60.14 32.71
CA GLY A 2 3.06 -60.18 31.47
C GLY A 2 2.71 -59.05 30.51
N PHE A 3 3.61 -58.07 30.41
CA PHE A 3 3.62 -56.98 29.42
C PHE A 3 3.87 -57.50 28.00
N GLY A 4 3.32 -56.81 27.00
CA GLY A 4 3.72 -56.91 25.60
C GLY A 4 3.23 -55.69 24.81
N SER A 5 4.08 -54.67 24.68
CA SER A 5 3.86 -53.47 23.86
C SER A 5 4.34 -53.71 22.42
N LEU A 6 3.56 -53.29 21.40
CA LEU A 6 4.00 -52.53 20.20
C LEU A 6 2.82 -52.28 19.22
N PRO A 7 3.02 -51.51 18.15
CA PRO A 7 2.60 -50.12 17.94
C PRO A 7 1.23 -50.00 17.23
N GLN A 8 0.60 -48.82 17.30
CA GLN A 8 -0.46 -48.47 16.36
C GLN A 8 0.16 -47.71 15.18
N ASP A 9 0.28 -48.36 14.03
CA ASP A 9 0.58 -47.70 12.75
C ASP A 9 -0.60 -46.79 12.30
N PRO A 10 -0.35 -45.71 11.54
CA PRO A 10 -1.38 -44.77 11.11
C PRO A 10 -1.94 -45.13 9.71
N PRO A 11 -3.22 -44.80 9.42
CA PRO A 11 -3.68 -44.62 8.05
C PRO A 11 -4.11 -43.17 7.73
N PRO A 12 -4.24 -42.83 6.43
CA PRO A 12 -3.75 -41.57 5.88
C PRO A 12 -4.86 -40.63 5.38
N GLY A 13 -4.54 -39.35 5.17
CA GLY A 13 -5.41 -38.48 4.37
C GLY A 13 -5.19 -36.98 4.52
N LEU A 14 -4.61 -36.38 3.45
CA LEU A 14 -4.76 -35.02 2.93
C LEU A 14 -5.21 -33.87 3.88
N GLY A 15 -4.39 -32.82 3.98
CA GLY A 15 -4.87 -31.55 4.53
C GLY A 15 -3.87 -30.37 4.62
N GLY A 16 -3.16 -30.04 3.53
CA GLY A 16 -2.61 -28.69 3.25
C GLY A 16 -1.49 -28.12 4.14
N PRO A 17 -0.68 -27.17 3.62
CA PRO A 17 0.28 -26.45 4.44
C PRO A 17 -0.48 -25.58 5.46
N ARG A 18 -0.27 -25.89 6.74
CA ARG A 18 -0.75 -25.12 7.88
C ARG A 18 -0.10 -23.73 7.79
N PHE A 19 -0.86 -22.75 7.32
CA PHE A 19 -0.43 -21.35 7.29
C PHE A 19 -0.12 -20.94 8.74
N GLN A 20 1.17 -20.85 9.08
CA GLN A 20 1.58 -20.29 10.36
C GLN A 20 1.22 -18.80 10.30
N SER A 21 0.14 -18.42 10.99
CA SER A 21 -0.17 -17.03 11.25
C SER A 21 0.91 -16.47 12.18
N SER A 22 1.90 -15.77 11.63
CA SER A 22 2.78 -14.92 12.44
C SER A 22 1.93 -13.86 13.14
N PRO A 23 1.96 -13.75 14.47
CA PRO A 23 1.27 -12.67 15.17
C PRO A 23 2.18 -11.45 15.15
N ALA A 24 2.26 -10.77 14.02
CA ALA A 24 2.73 -9.38 13.97
C ALA A 24 1.49 -8.48 13.93
N GLY A 25 0.75 -8.45 15.04
CA GLY A 25 -0.20 -7.36 15.27
C GLY A 25 0.56 -6.04 15.32
N PRO A 26 -0.01 -4.91 14.84
CA PRO A 26 0.63 -3.62 14.98
C PRO A 26 0.88 -3.33 16.47
N SER A 27 2.08 -2.84 16.77
CA SER A 27 2.46 -2.40 18.11
C SER A 27 1.42 -1.39 18.66
N PRO A 28 1.05 -1.41 19.96
CA PRO A 28 -0.01 -0.57 20.54
C PRO A 28 0.23 0.95 20.47
N ALA A 29 1.31 1.41 19.86
CA ALA A 29 1.69 2.81 19.73
C ALA A 29 1.35 3.44 18.36
N ALA A 30 0.65 2.73 17.46
CA ALA A 30 0.37 3.24 16.11
C ALA A 30 -1.10 3.07 15.73
N LEU A 31 -1.97 3.97 16.20
CA LEU A 31 -3.18 4.30 15.47
C LEU A 31 -3.33 5.84 15.46
N PRO A 32 -2.58 6.57 14.61
CA PRO A 32 -3.18 7.75 14.03
C PRO A 32 -4.42 7.24 13.29
N HIS A 33 -5.56 7.88 13.51
CA HIS A 33 -6.82 7.58 12.84
C HIS A 33 -6.54 7.31 11.35
N CYS A 34 -6.61 6.03 10.93
CA CYS A 34 -6.41 5.66 9.54
C CYS A 34 -7.39 6.51 8.74
N SER A 35 -6.89 7.42 7.90
CA SER A 35 -7.72 8.42 7.25
C SER A 35 -8.72 7.71 6.33
N ASP A 36 -9.96 7.59 6.79
CA ASP A 36 -10.98 6.84 6.08
C ASP A 36 -11.42 7.61 4.83
N ILE A 37 -10.97 7.13 3.67
CA ILE A 37 -11.35 7.69 2.36
C ILE A 37 -12.64 7.08 1.83
N SER A 38 -13.20 6.06 2.50
CA SER A 38 -14.40 5.37 2.03
C SER A 38 -15.59 6.30 1.76
N PRO A 39 -15.83 7.37 2.54
CA PRO A 39 -16.89 8.33 2.23
C PRO A 39 -16.66 9.04 0.88
N LEU A 40 -15.43 9.47 0.60
CA LEU A 40 -15.06 10.11 -0.67
C LEU A 40 -15.21 9.16 -1.85
N LEU A 41 -14.85 7.89 -1.68
CA LEU A 41 -14.95 6.89 -2.75
C LEU A 41 -16.40 6.44 -3.01
N LYS A 42 -17.30 6.58 -2.03
CA LYS A 42 -18.71 6.15 -2.14
C LYS A 42 -19.62 7.21 -2.78
N ASP A 43 -19.25 8.48 -2.67
CA ASP A 43 -19.97 9.57 -3.33
C ASP A 43 -19.39 9.79 -4.74
N PRO A 44 -20.15 9.49 -5.82
CA PRO A 44 -19.67 9.64 -7.19
C PRO A 44 -19.32 11.09 -7.55
N VAL A 45 -20.01 12.08 -6.95
CA VAL A 45 -19.74 13.50 -7.21
C VAL A 45 -18.43 13.91 -6.55
N ALA A 46 -18.23 13.53 -5.28
CA ALA A 46 -16.98 13.80 -4.57
C ALA A 46 -15.79 13.07 -5.21
N PHE A 47 -15.98 11.80 -5.59
CA PHE A 47 -14.94 11.02 -6.27
C PHE A 47 -14.57 11.64 -7.63
N GLY A 48 -15.57 12.04 -8.43
CA GLY A 48 -15.34 12.73 -9.71
C GLY A 48 -14.53 14.01 -9.50
N THR A 49 -14.98 14.87 -8.58
CA THR A 49 -14.28 16.12 -8.25
C THR A 49 -12.84 15.88 -7.78
N LEU A 50 -12.63 14.82 -7.00
CA LEU A 50 -11.29 14.42 -6.57
C LEU A 50 -10.39 14.06 -7.75
N ILE A 51 -10.89 13.23 -8.68
CA ILE A 51 -10.14 12.84 -9.88
C ILE A 51 -9.88 14.07 -10.76
N ASP A 52 -10.86 14.95 -10.94
CA ASP A 52 -10.73 16.19 -11.73
C ASP A 52 -9.60 17.08 -11.17
N LEU A 53 -9.53 17.23 -9.83
CA LEU A 53 -8.46 18.00 -9.18
C LEU A 53 -7.07 17.39 -9.41
N LEU A 54 -6.96 16.06 -9.36
CA LEU A 54 -5.68 15.38 -9.63
C LEU A 54 -5.32 15.47 -11.12
N GLU A 55 -6.30 15.37 -12.01
CA GLU A 55 -6.13 15.53 -13.46
C GLU A 55 -5.64 16.93 -13.81
N ASP A 56 -6.28 17.97 -13.26
CA ASP A 56 -5.91 19.37 -13.47
C ASP A 56 -4.46 19.63 -13.03
N HIS A 57 -4.06 19.10 -11.86
CA HIS A 57 -2.68 19.21 -11.38
C HIS A 57 -1.68 18.55 -12.34
N VAL A 58 -1.96 17.32 -12.78
CA VAL A 58 -1.07 16.58 -13.67
C VAL A 58 -0.97 17.24 -15.04
N ARG A 59 -2.09 17.73 -15.59
CA ARG A 59 -2.10 18.45 -16.89
C ARG A 59 -1.39 19.80 -16.83
N ALA A 60 -1.50 20.51 -15.71
CA ALA A 60 -0.80 21.78 -15.50
C ALA A 60 0.71 21.57 -15.36
N SER A 61 1.13 20.45 -14.76
CA SER A 61 2.53 20.16 -14.46
C SER A 61 3.26 19.48 -15.63
N PHE A 62 2.59 18.59 -16.37
CA PHE A 62 3.23 17.77 -17.40
C PHE A 62 2.34 17.66 -18.66
N PRO A 63 2.82 18.08 -19.85
CA PRO A 63 2.05 18.01 -21.09
C PRO A 63 1.90 16.59 -21.64
N LYS A 64 2.70 15.64 -21.16
CA LYS A 64 2.65 14.23 -21.57
C LYS A 64 2.99 13.32 -20.39
N ILE A 65 2.11 12.34 -20.15
CA ILE A 65 2.33 11.22 -19.24
C ILE A 65 2.02 9.91 -20.00
N ASP A 66 2.76 8.84 -19.72
CA ASP A 66 2.54 7.55 -20.38
C ASP A 66 1.76 6.55 -19.50
N PHE A 67 1.94 6.60 -18.17
CA PHE A 67 1.30 5.68 -17.22
C PHE A 67 1.20 6.27 -15.80
N ILE A 68 0.24 5.76 -15.03
CA ILE A 68 0.07 6.00 -13.59
C ILE A 68 0.23 4.66 -12.86
N VAL A 69 0.98 4.65 -11.76
CA VAL A 69 1.29 3.44 -10.97
C VAL A 69 0.92 3.62 -9.51
N GLY A 70 0.71 2.51 -8.80
CA GLY A 70 0.32 2.49 -7.39
C GLY A 70 1.48 2.67 -6.42
N THR A 71 1.53 1.82 -5.38
CA THR A 71 2.43 1.88 -4.21
C THR A 71 3.78 2.55 -4.49
N MET A 72 3.92 3.79 -4.00
CA MET A 72 4.93 4.73 -4.49
C MET A 72 6.37 4.25 -4.44
N HIS A 73 6.93 3.97 -3.25
CA HIS A 73 8.36 3.67 -3.13
C HIS A 73 8.76 2.44 -3.96
N ALA A 74 7.97 1.37 -3.86
CA ALA A 74 8.19 0.16 -4.64
C ALA A 74 8.03 0.42 -6.15
N ALA A 75 7.02 1.18 -6.56
CA ALA A 75 6.81 1.55 -7.95
C ALA A 75 7.97 2.39 -8.49
N CYS A 76 8.46 3.37 -7.73
CA CYS A 76 9.62 4.18 -8.10
C CYS A 76 10.88 3.33 -8.29
N GLU A 77 11.14 2.37 -7.39
CA GLU A 77 12.27 1.46 -7.53
C GLU A 77 12.17 0.59 -8.78
N LEU A 78 10.98 0.05 -9.06
CA LEU A 78 10.74 -0.78 -10.24
C LEU A 78 10.88 0.02 -11.54
N LEU A 79 10.30 1.22 -11.61
CA LEU A 79 10.39 2.11 -12.77
C LEU A 79 11.84 2.52 -13.03
N LYS A 80 12.60 2.86 -11.99
CA LYS A 80 14.04 3.15 -12.12
C LYS A 80 14.83 1.97 -12.71
N ARG A 81 14.54 0.73 -12.30
CA ARG A 81 15.18 -0.48 -12.86
C ARG A 81 14.82 -0.70 -14.33
N LEU A 82 13.61 -0.32 -14.73
CA LEU A 82 13.15 -0.37 -16.12
C LEU A 82 13.63 0.84 -16.96
N LYS A 83 14.46 1.72 -16.38
CA LYS A 83 14.94 2.97 -17.00
C LYS A 83 13.80 3.92 -17.40
N ALA A 84 12.67 3.83 -16.70
CA ALA A 84 11.59 4.79 -16.83
C ALA A 84 11.86 6.02 -15.98
N GLU A 85 11.45 7.18 -16.50
CA GLU A 85 11.51 8.44 -15.78
C GLU A 85 10.27 8.60 -14.89
N VAL A 86 10.49 8.91 -13.61
CA VAL A 86 9.40 9.22 -12.68
C VAL A 86 9.33 10.73 -12.54
N LEU A 87 8.28 11.33 -13.12
CA LEU A 87 8.10 12.78 -13.16
C LEU A 87 7.67 13.35 -11.80
N GLU A 88 6.72 12.68 -11.14
CA GLU A 88 6.15 13.11 -9.86
C GLU A 88 5.50 11.91 -9.14
N CYS A 89 5.40 12.02 -7.82
CA CYS A 89 4.56 11.18 -6.98
C CYS A 89 3.39 11.99 -6.40
N LEU A 90 2.19 11.42 -6.43
CA LEU A 90 0.98 12.12 -6.02
C LEU A 90 0.11 11.25 -5.12
N VAL A 91 -0.44 11.86 -4.06
CA VAL A 91 -1.34 11.21 -3.11
C VAL A 91 -2.53 12.10 -2.76
N ILE A 92 -3.64 11.49 -2.36
CA ILE A 92 -4.79 12.24 -1.84
C ILE A 92 -4.49 12.75 -0.43
N ILE A 93 -3.86 11.93 0.41
CA ILE A 93 -3.58 12.23 1.81
C ILE A 93 -2.09 11.99 2.11
N GLU A 94 -1.44 13.01 2.66
CA GLU A 94 -0.10 12.92 3.24
C GLU A 94 -0.18 13.02 4.77
N LEU A 95 0.47 12.07 5.45
CA LEU A 95 0.70 12.11 6.89
C LEU A 95 2.14 12.59 7.15
N LYS A 96 2.32 13.86 7.51
CA LYS A 96 3.63 14.49 7.63
C LYS A 96 4.49 13.86 8.73
N ALA A 97 3.90 13.43 9.85
CA ALA A 97 4.61 12.68 10.89
C ALA A 97 5.38 11.45 10.36
N LEU A 98 4.93 10.84 9.27
CA LEU A 98 5.56 9.63 8.71
C LEU A 98 6.72 9.93 7.75
N LYS A 99 6.93 11.19 7.35
CA LYS A 99 8.02 11.63 6.48
C LYS A 99 8.13 10.78 5.20
N GLY A 100 6.99 10.44 4.62
CA GLY A 100 6.92 9.56 3.44
C GLY A 100 7.59 10.17 2.21
N SER A 101 7.41 11.47 2.02
CA SER A 101 8.00 12.25 0.92
C SER A 101 9.54 12.25 0.94
N GLU A 102 10.17 12.23 2.13
CA GLU A 102 11.63 12.13 2.27
C GLU A 102 12.20 10.82 1.69
N LYS A 103 11.40 9.74 1.63
CA LYS A 103 11.82 8.43 1.10
C LYS A 103 11.85 8.36 -0.44
N LEU A 104 11.46 9.44 -1.13
CA LEU A 104 11.32 9.46 -2.59
C LEU A 104 12.57 9.96 -3.32
N ASN A 105 13.69 10.15 -2.62
CA ASN A 105 14.98 10.53 -3.24
C ASN A 105 14.85 11.76 -4.17
N SER A 106 14.20 12.81 -3.67
CA SER A 106 14.01 14.09 -4.38
C SER A 106 13.10 14.05 -5.62
N ILE A 107 12.32 12.99 -5.83
CA ILE A 107 11.23 13.01 -6.81
C ILE A 107 10.18 14.04 -6.33
N PRO A 108 9.67 14.91 -7.22
CA PRO A 108 8.58 15.82 -6.91
C PRO A 108 7.41 15.10 -6.25
N PHE A 109 6.82 15.71 -5.23
CA PHE A 109 5.75 15.10 -4.45
C PHE A 109 4.60 16.08 -4.25
N TYR A 110 3.40 15.64 -4.59
CA TYR A 110 2.17 16.40 -4.42
C TYR A 110 1.19 15.66 -3.52
N SER A 111 0.55 16.40 -2.62
CA SER A 111 -0.51 15.90 -1.74
C SER A 111 -1.69 16.86 -1.75
N LEU A 112 -2.90 16.32 -1.92
CA LEU A 112 -4.13 17.14 -1.94
C LEU A 112 -4.54 17.57 -0.52
N LEU A 113 -4.44 16.66 0.44
CA LEU A 113 -4.67 16.89 1.86
C LEU A 113 -3.42 16.54 2.66
N GLN A 114 -3.12 17.34 3.67
CA GLN A 114 -1.98 17.16 4.56
C GLN A 114 -2.45 17.13 6.01
N TYR A 115 -2.00 16.13 6.76
CA TYR A 115 -2.21 16.02 8.20
C TYR A 115 -0.85 15.94 8.89
N ASP A 116 -0.75 16.57 10.05
CA ASP A 116 0.47 16.56 10.88
C ASP A 116 0.64 15.24 11.65
#